data_AF-V8P746-F1
#
_entry.id   AF-V8P746-F1
#
_cell.length_a   1.000
_cell.length_b   1.000
_cell.length_c   1.000
_cell.angle_alpha   90.00
_cell.angle_beta   90.00
_cell.angle_gamma   90.00
#
_symmetry.space_group_name_H-M   'P 1'
#
loop_
_entity.id
_entity.type
_entity.pdbx_description
1 polymer ?
#
loop_
_entity_poly.entity_id
_entity_poly.type
_entity_poly.pdbx_seq_one_letter_code
_entity_poly.pdbx_strand_id
1 'polypeptide(L)'
;MVESIRSVCLSTYNKIWAEAQESLNCLLQKEIEEKSQKPLKDRLLVFQMLATFYIKYVQIFHNLESAYDQIVHPQKRLIIRQVLDGVMGRILELKNEMVELEFSEYHYFDDILQDLKLSPKKPVKVMLLEEAVRIIQVAERARQGRLRATFMKQIFLEEKRERLARLQGSKGPDIETAAMCIQRIWRGHTQWKKTLKIREEEMVFLGMIPPPHFQRPSASLLRAQKVDTLRCEIQEKYESDFQKALVSIKERVKEIEGPDIKETLQDQIRQWFIECR
;
A
#
# COMPACT_ATOMS: atom_id res chain seq x y z
N MET A 1 -19.46 21.96 14.39
CA MET A 1 -19.15 20.53 14.60
C MET A 1 -18.01 20.04 13.70
N VAL A 2 -18.07 20.29 12.37
CA VAL A 2 -17.01 19.89 11.41
C VAL A 2 -15.66 20.58 11.68
N GLU A 3 -15.65 21.86 12.05
CA GLU A 3 -14.43 22.61 12.38
C GLU A 3 -13.79 22.16 13.71
N SER A 4 -14.62 21.76 14.69
CA SER A 4 -14.15 21.20 15.96
C SER A 4 -13.49 19.83 15.77
N ILE A 5 -14.02 18.99 14.88
CA ILE A 5 -13.40 17.70 14.51
C ILE A 5 -12.10 17.92 13.72
N ARG A 6 -12.05 18.88 12.80
CA ARG A 6 -10.81 19.26 12.09
C ARG A 6 -9.72 19.74 13.05
N SER A 7 -10.07 20.55 14.04
CA SER A 7 -9.15 21.07 15.07
C SER A 7 -8.57 19.95 15.96
N VAL A 8 -9.42 19.00 16.41
CA VAL A 8 -8.98 17.85 17.21
C VAL A 8 -8.08 16.91 16.40
N CYS A 9 -8.40 16.63 15.12
CA CYS A 9 -7.53 15.84 14.26
C CYS A 9 -6.18 16.52 13.99
N LEU A 10 -6.16 17.84 13.74
CA LEU A 10 -4.91 18.58 13.53
C LEU A 10 -4.01 18.56 14.77
N SER A 11 -4.60 18.71 15.97
CA SER A 11 -3.88 18.59 17.25
C SER A 11 -3.27 17.20 17.43
N THR A 12 -4.03 16.16 17.06
CA THR A 12 -3.58 14.76 17.14
C THR A 12 -2.42 14.47 16.18
N TYR A 13 -2.47 14.96 14.94
CA TYR A 13 -1.41 14.67 13.96
C TYR A 13 -0.13 15.47 14.18
N ASN A 14 -0.23 16.73 14.63
CA ASN A 14 0.95 17.47 15.07
C ASN A 14 1.61 16.82 16.29
N LYS A 15 0.83 16.15 17.15
CA LYS A 15 1.37 15.37 18.27
C LYS A 15 2.16 14.15 17.80
N ILE A 16 1.65 13.38 16.82
CA ILE A 16 2.38 12.23 16.24
C ILE A 16 3.72 12.69 15.66
N TRP A 17 3.73 13.80 14.92
CA TRP A 17 4.97 14.39 14.41
C TRP A 17 5.92 14.81 15.53
N ALA A 18 5.43 15.51 16.55
CA ALA A 18 6.25 15.96 17.67
C ALA A 18 6.88 14.78 18.43
N GLU A 19 6.10 13.74 18.72
CA GLU A 19 6.56 12.51 19.38
C GLU A 19 7.61 11.77 18.53
N ALA A 20 7.40 11.68 17.21
CA ALA A 20 8.35 11.05 16.30
C ALA A 20 9.68 11.83 16.23
N GLN A 21 9.60 13.16 16.15
CA GLN A 21 10.77 14.03 16.11
C GLN A 21 11.55 14.02 17.44
N GLU A 22 10.85 14.02 18.57
CA GLU A 22 11.48 13.89 19.89
C GLU A 22 12.19 12.54 20.03
N SER A 23 11.52 11.46 19.63
CA SER A 23 12.11 10.11 19.63
C SER A 23 13.37 10.04 18.77
N LEU A 24 13.35 10.66 17.59
CA LEU A 24 14.50 10.75 16.68
C LEU A 24 15.65 11.54 17.30
N ASN A 25 15.38 12.74 17.85
CA ASN A 25 16.40 13.57 18.48
C ASN A 25 17.06 12.84 19.67
N CYS A 26 16.26 12.18 20.51
CA CYS A 26 16.79 11.37 21.62
C CYS A 26 17.66 10.21 21.13
N LEU A 27 17.28 9.56 20.02
CA LEU A 27 18.06 8.44 19.46
C LEU A 27 19.38 8.92 18.87
N LEU A 28 19.36 10.03 18.12
CA LEU A 28 20.55 10.65 17.55
C LEU A 28 21.56 11.08 18.62
N GLN A 29 21.07 11.67 19.73
CA GLN A 29 21.93 12.03 20.87
C GLN A 29 22.64 10.81 21.44
N LYS A 30 21.92 9.71 21.66
CA LYS A 30 22.50 8.45 22.16
C LYS A 30 23.53 7.86 21.20
N GLU A 31 23.24 7.89 19.91
CA GLU A 31 24.18 7.40 18.89
C GLU A 31 25.48 8.22 18.86
N ILE A 32 25.39 9.55 19.02
CA ILE A 32 26.56 10.44 19.13
C ILE A 32 27.36 10.12 20.40
N GLU A 33 26.69 9.93 21.53
CA GLU A 33 27.31 9.57 22.81
C GLU A 33 28.04 8.23 22.71
N GLU A 34 27.42 7.21 22.12
CA GLU A 34 28.01 5.89 21.96
C GLU A 34 29.21 5.89 21.01
N LYS A 35 29.17 6.68 19.92
CA LYS A 35 30.33 6.87 19.02
C LYS A 35 31.51 7.59 19.70
N SER A 36 31.26 8.40 20.72
CA SER A 36 32.30 9.12 21.47
C SER A 36 33.01 8.25 22.52
N GLN A 37 32.42 7.11 22.90
CA GLN A 37 32.99 6.19 23.87
C GLN A 37 34.08 5.31 23.24
N LYS A 38 34.90 4.66 24.09
CA LYS A 38 35.98 3.77 23.62
C LYS A 38 35.40 2.64 22.77
N PRO A 39 36.10 2.20 21.70
CA PRO A 39 35.63 1.12 20.85
C PRO A 39 35.31 -0.13 21.68
N LEU A 40 34.04 -0.56 21.62
CA LEU A 40 33.60 -1.82 22.20
C LEU A 40 34.38 -2.95 21.50
N LYS A 41 35.05 -3.80 22.28
CA LYS A 41 35.86 -4.91 21.76
C LYS A 41 35.05 -6.18 21.51
N ASP A 42 33.90 -6.31 22.18
CA ASP A 42 33.05 -7.49 22.09
C ASP A 42 32.09 -7.36 20.90
N ARG A 43 32.25 -8.26 19.93
CA ARG A 43 31.43 -8.34 18.72
C ARG A 43 29.94 -8.48 19.04
N LEU A 44 29.59 -9.24 20.10
CA LEU A 44 28.19 -9.47 20.47
C LEU A 44 27.54 -8.19 20.99
N LEU A 45 28.25 -7.44 21.82
CA LEU A 45 27.76 -6.15 22.35
C LEU A 45 27.61 -5.11 21.23
N VAL A 46 28.55 -5.06 20.28
CA VAL A 46 28.44 -4.20 19.10
C VAL A 46 27.22 -4.57 18.27
N PHE A 47 26.98 -5.86 18.03
CA PHE A 47 25.81 -6.33 17.30
C PHE A 47 24.50 -5.94 18.01
N GLN A 48 24.39 -6.21 19.32
CA GLN A 48 23.21 -5.86 20.11
C GLN A 48 22.93 -4.35 20.09
N MET A 49 23.97 -3.52 20.16
CA MET A 49 23.88 -2.07 20.05
C MET A 49 23.35 -1.65 18.68
N LEU A 50 23.95 -2.13 17.59
CA LEU A 50 23.53 -1.82 16.21
C LEU A 50 22.09 -2.28 15.94
N ALA A 51 21.74 -3.50 16.36
CA ALA A 51 20.41 -4.05 16.20
C ALA A 51 19.36 -3.28 17.01
N THR A 52 19.71 -2.81 18.21
CA THR A 52 18.85 -1.94 19.01
C THR A 52 18.60 -0.60 18.32
N PHE A 53 19.63 0.04 17.75
CA PHE A 53 19.44 1.25 16.95
C PHE A 53 18.57 0.99 15.73
N TYR A 54 18.86 -0.07 14.98
CA TYR A 54 18.12 -0.45 13.78
C TYR A 54 16.62 -0.56 14.08
N ILE A 55 16.23 -1.31 15.11
CA ILE A 55 14.82 -1.48 15.49
C ILE A 55 14.19 -0.14 15.89
N LYS A 56 14.88 0.68 16.68
CA LYS A 56 14.36 1.99 17.11
C LYS A 56 14.18 2.95 15.93
N TYR A 57 15.12 2.98 14.98
CA TYR A 57 14.97 3.77 13.75
C TYR A 57 13.81 3.26 12.90
N VAL A 58 13.62 1.94 12.80
CA VAL A 58 12.45 1.36 12.11
C VAL A 58 11.14 1.82 12.78
N GLN A 59 11.05 1.86 14.11
CA GLN A 59 9.87 2.39 14.79
C GLN A 59 9.62 3.87 14.51
N ILE A 60 10.69 4.68 14.55
CA ILE A 60 10.62 6.10 14.21
C ILE A 60 10.15 6.28 12.77
N PHE A 61 10.66 5.49 11.82
CA PHE A 61 10.24 5.52 10.43
C PHE A 61 8.73 5.31 10.29
N HIS A 62 8.16 4.29 10.93
CA HIS A 62 6.71 4.03 10.89
C HIS A 62 5.88 5.18 11.49
N ASN A 63 6.37 5.80 12.58
CA ASN A 63 5.71 6.95 13.18
C ASN A 63 5.78 8.19 12.27
N LEU A 64 6.91 8.40 11.59
CA LEU A 64 7.10 9.48 10.62
C LEU A 64 6.26 9.29 9.36
N GLU A 65 6.15 8.04 8.86
CA GLU A 65 5.28 7.68 7.74
C GLU A 65 3.82 7.97 8.09
N SER A 66 3.40 7.53 9.28
CA SER A 66 2.07 7.85 9.81
C SER A 66 1.84 9.37 9.90
N ALA A 67 2.83 10.15 10.36
CA ALA A 67 2.72 11.61 10.40
C ALA A 67 2.61 12.21 8.99
N TYR A 68 3.44 11.75 8.04
CA TYR A 68 3.44 12.21 6.65
C TYR A 68 2.10 11.97 5.95
N ASP A 69 1.49 10.81 6.19
CA ASP A 69 0.21 10.42 5.62
C ASP A 69 -0.96 11.22 6.20
N GLN A 70 -0.93 11.51 7.51
CA GLN A 70 -2.04 12.21 8.17
C GLN A 70 -1.97 13.74 8.03
N ILE A 71 -0.79 14.31 7.83
CA ILE A 71 -0.64 15.76 7.67
C ILE A 71 -1.12 16.18 6.28
N VAL A 72 -1.99 17.19 6.23
CA VAL A 72 -2.49 17.77 4.98
C VAL A 72 -1.69 18.98 4.51
N HIS A 73 -0.91 19.60 5.40
CA HIS A 73 -0.20 20.85 5.13
C HIS A 73 1.04 20.60 4.25
N PRO A 74 1.11 21.16 3.02
CA PRO A 74 2.11 20.79 2.01
C PRO A 74 3.55 21.11 2.44
N GLN A 75 3.80 22.31 2.98
CA GLN A 75 5.13 22.70 3.46
C GLN A 75 5.67 21.77 4.56
N LYS A 76 4.83 21.40 5.53
CA LYS A 76 5.22 20.47 6.60
C LYS A 76 5.52 19.08 6.03
N ARG A 77 4.72 18.59 5.08
CA ARG A 77 4.96 17.29 4.42
C ARG A 77 6.30 17.25 3.71
N LEU A 78 6.73 18.33 3.06
CA LEU A 78 8.04 18.41 2.42
C LEU A 78 9.18 18.20 3.44
N ILE A 79 9.08 18.87 4.60
CA ILE A 79 10.07 18.72 5.68
C ILE A 79 10.07 17.29 6.23
N ILE A 80 8.89 16.74 6.50
CA ILE A 80 8.76 15.36 7.02
C ILE A 80 9.31 14.35 6.01
N ARG A 81 9.10 14.57 4.70
CA ARG A 81 9.64 13.72 3.64
C ARG A 81 11.16 13.68 3.68
N GLN A 82 11.82 14.83 3.86
CA GLN A 82 13.28 14.89 3.97
C GLN A 82 13.80 14.12 5.20
N VAL A 83 13.11 14.26 6.35
CA VAL A 83 13.46 13.50 7.56
C VAL A 83 13.24 12.01 7.37
N LEU A 84 12.15 11.60 6.72
CA LEU A 84 11.87 10.20 6.35
C LEU A 84 12.98 9.61 5.49
N ASP A 85 13.42 10.33 4.45
CA ASP A 85 14.51 9.88 3.58
C ASP A 85 15.83 9.72 4.35
N GLY A 86 16.14 10.66 5.27
CA GLY A 86 17.31 10.56 6.15
C GLY A 86 17.26 9.35 7.08
N VAL A 87 16.11 9.11 7.74
CA VAL A 87 15.92 7.94 8.62
C VAL A 87 16.01 6.64 7.83
N MET A 88 15.40 6.58 6.64
CA MET A 88 15.51 5.43 5.75
C MET A 88 16.96 5.14 5.35
N GLY A 89 17.73 6.18 5.01
CA GLY A 89 19.16 6.08 4.78
C GLY A 89 19.91 5.47 5.97
N ARG A 90 19.68 5.99 7.19
CA ARG A 90 20.34 5.47 8.39
C ARG A 90 19.97 4.02 8.70
N ILE A 91 18.73 3.60 8.45
CA ILE A 91 18.30 2.20 8.58
C ILE A 91 19.12 1.29 7.66
N LEU A 92 19.34 1.71 6.41
CA LEU A 92 20.13 0.95 5.44
C LEU A 92 21.61 0.88 5.84
N GLU A 93 22.18 1.99 6.32
CA GLU A 93 23.56 2.02 6.84
C GLU A 93 23.73 1.06 8.03
N LEU A 94 22.85 1.14 9.04
CA LEU A 94 22.88 0.23 10.20
C LEU A 94 22.71 -1.22 9.78
N LYS A 95 21.83 -1.48 8.79
CA LYS A 95 21.68 -2.83 8.26
C LYS A 95 22.98 -3.31 7.61
N ASN A 96 23.63 -2.47 6.82
CA ASN A 96 24.91 -2.80 6.19
C ASN A 96 26.00 -3.05 7.24
N GLU A 97 26.11 -2.18 8.26
CA GLU A 97 27.05 -2.35 9.38
C GLU A 97 26.86 -3.70 10.10
N MET A 98 25.60 -4.13 10.34
CA MET A 98 25.30 -5.45 10.93
C MET A 98 25.70 -6.61 10.01
N VAL A 99 25.39 -6.50 8.71
CA VAL A 99 25.75 -7.53 7.71
C VAL A 99 27.25 -7.70 7.61
N GLU A 100 28.01 -6.60 7.58
CA GLU A 100 29.48 -6.63 7.58
C GLU A 100 30.02 -7.22 8.89
N LEU A 101 29.38 -6.92 10.02
CA LEU A 101 29.78 -7.44 11.32
C LEU A 101 29.58 -8.95 11.44
N GLU A 102 28.46 -9.51 10.94
CA GLU A 102 28.12 -10.93 11.07
C GLU A 102 28.47 -11.79 9.84
N PHE A 103 28.72 -11.17 8.69
CA PHE A 103 28.81 -11.83 7.37
C PHE A 103 27.53 -12.59 6.99
N SER A 104 26.37 -12.09 7.41
CA SER A 104 25.06 -12.67 7.14
C SER A 104 24.06 -11.58 6.79
N GLU A 105 23.20 -11.82 5.80
CA GLU A 105 22.08 -10.92 5.51
C GLU A 105 20.93 -11.10 6.51
N TYR A 106 20.79 -12.30 7.05
CA TYR A 106 19.71 -12.72 7.95
C TYR A 106 20.15 -12.62 9.40
N HIS A 107 19.33 -11.94 10.21
CA HIS A 107 19.60 -11.67 11.61
C HIS A 107 18.33 -11.93 12.43
N TYR A 108 18.48 -12.55 13.60
CA TYR A 108 17.39 -12.82 14.53
C TYR A 108 17.33 -11.69 15.56
N PHE A 109 16.16 -11.07 15.70
CA PHE A 109 15.95 -9.91 16.59
C PHE A 109 15.08 -10.27 17.80
N ASP A 110 14.73 -11.54 18.00
CA ASP A 110 13.73 -11.98 18.97
C ASP A 110 14.05 -11.52 20.40
N ASP A 111 15.30 -11.69 20.85
CA ASP A 111 15.74 -11.30 22.19
C ASP A 111 15.63 -9.77 22.40
N ILE A 112 16.05 -8.99 21.40
CA ILE A 112 16.01 -7.52 21.46
C ILE A 112 14.58 -7.01 21.41
N LEU A 113 13.73 -7.63 20.57
CA LEU A 113 12.31 -7.31 20.51
C LEU A 113 11.61 -7.65 21.82
N GLN A 114 12.01 -8.74 22.49
CA GLN A 114 11.51 -9.12 23.81
C GLN A 114 11.91 -8.09 24.87
N ASP A 115 13.18 -7.68 24.90
CA ASP A 115 13.71 -6.66 25.82
C ASP A 115 13.01 -5.30 25.65
N LEU A 116 12.76 -4.92 24.40
CA LEU A 116 12.03 -3.69 24.06
C LEU A 116 10.50 -3.81 24.27
N LYS A 117 10.00 -4.97 24.72
CA LYS A 117 8.58 -5.28 24.90
C LYS A 117 7.75 -5.11 23.63
N LEU A 118 8.35 -5.40 22.47
CA LEU A 118 7.75 -5.28 21.15
C LEU A 118 7.15 -6.60 20.63
N SER A 119 6.78 -7.49 21.56
CA SER A 119 6.09 -8.73 21.22
C SER A 119 4.84 -8.44 20.37
N PRO A 120 4.56 -9.23 19.32
CA PRO A 120 3.38 -9.04 18.49
C PRO A 120 2.12 -9.03 19.34
N LYS A 121 1.38 -7.92 19.30
CA LYS A 121 0.16 -7.68 20.12
C LYS A 121 -0.97 -8.67 19.82
N LYS A 122 -0.88 -9.40 18.72
CA LYS A 122 -1.78 -10.49 18.36
C LYS A 122 -0.92 -11.71 18.04
N PRO A 123 -1.23 -12.90 18.59
CA PRO A 123 -0.63 -14.11 18.05
C PRO A 123 -0.98 -14.16 16.57
N VAL A 124 0.04 -14.21 15.71
CA VAL A 124 -0.18 -14.60 14.32
C VAL A 124 -0.82 -15.97 14.41
N LYS A 125 -2.07 -16.10 13.95
CA LYS A 125 -2.75 -17.38 13.95
C LYS A 125 -1.99 -18.26 12.98
N VAL A 126 -1.07 -19.07 13.50
CA VAL A 126 -0.28 -19.99 12.70
C VAL A 126 -1.29 -20.91 12.01
N MET A 127 -1.28 -20.91 10.68
CA MET A 127 -2.15 -21.77 9.89
C MET A 127 -1.86 -23.22 10.28
N LEU A 128 -2.87 -23.92 10.78
CA LEU A 128 -2.72 -25.32 11.14
C LEU A 128 -2.40 -26.13 9.88
N LEU A 129 -1.56 -27.16 10.00
CA LEU A 129 -1.18 -28.01 8.88
C LEU A 129 -2.40 -28.52 8.11
N GLU A 130 -3.46 -28.90 8.82
CA GLU A 130 -4.72 -29.35 8.23
C GLU A 130 -5.42 -28.27 7.40
N GLU A 131 -5.33 -27.02 7.81
CA GLU A 131 -5.90 -25.88 7.10
C GLU A 131 -5.12 -25.63 5.80
N ALA A 132 -3.78 -25.67 5.87
CA ALA A 132 -2.91 -25.58 4.70
C ALA A 132 -3.18 -26.72 3.70
N VAL A 133 -3.27 -27.97 4.18
CA VAL A 133 -3.59 -29.14 3.35
C VAL A 133 -4.96 -29.00 2.70
N ARG A 134 -5.99 -28.55 3.44
CA ARG A 134 -7.33 -28.31 2.89
C ARG A 134 -7.30 -27.27 1.76
N ILE A 135 -6.60 -26.16 1.95
CA ILE A 135 -6.47 -25.10 0.93
C ILE A 135 -5.82 -25.67 -0.35
N ILE A 136 -4.71 -26.40 -0.21
CA ILE A 136 -4.00 -27.00 -1.35
C ILE A 136 -4.90 -28.01 -2.08
N GLN A 137 -5.60 -28.88 -1.36
CA GLN A 137 -6.51 -29.86 -1.95
C GLN A 137 -7.71 -29.23 -2.65
N VAL A 138 -8.27 -28.15 -2.10
CA VAL A 138 -9.36 -27.40 -2.75
C VAL A 138 -8.86 -26.74 -4.03
N ALA A 139 -7.69 -26.09 -3.98
CA ALA A 139 -7.08 -25.46 -5.16
C ALA A 139 -6.79 -26.48 -6.27
N GLU A 140 -6.23 -27.64 -5.93
CA GLU A 140 -5.94 -28.69 -6.91
C GLU A 140 -7.24 -29.29 -7.49
N ARG A 141 -8.26 -29.55 -6.67
CA ARG A 141 -9.58 -29.99 -7.16
C ARG A 141 -10.20 -28.96 -8.12
N ALA A 142 -10.10 -27.67 -7.81
CA ALA A 142 -10.58 -26.61 -8.69
C ALA A 142 -9.82 -26.57 -10.01
N ARG A 143 -8.49 -26.73 -9.98
CA ARG A 143 -7.64 -26.81 -11.18
C ARG A 143 -8.02 -27.99 -12.07
N GLN A 144 -8.17 -29.18 -11.47
CA GLN A 144 -8.62 -30.40 -12.15
C GLN A 144 -10.02 -30.23 -12.75
N GLY A 145 -10.94 -29.60 -12.02
CA GLY A 145 -12.29 -29.29 -12.50
C GLY A 145 -12.27 -28.39 -13.74
N ARG A 146 -11.44 -27.34 -13.74
CA ARG A 146 -11.25 -26.47 -14.92
C ARG A 146 -10.71 -27.24 -16.13
N LEU A 147 -9.72 -28.10 -15.91
CA LEU A 147 -9.13 -28.90 -16.99
C LEU A 147 -10.16 -29.87 -17.60
N ARG A 148 -10.92 -30.57 -16.76
CA ARG A 148 -12.01 -31.47 -17.19
C ARG A 148 -13.11 -30.73 -17.94
N ALA A 149 -13.51 -29.55 -17.48
CA ALA A 149 -14.52 -28.74 -18.15
C ALA A 149 -14.06 -28.29 -19.55
N THR A 150 -12.79 -27.89 -19.69
CA THR A 150 -12.19 -27.56 -20.98
C THR A 150 -12.19 -28.75 -21.91
N PHE A 151 -11.78 -29.93 -21.43
CA PHE A 151 -11.77 -31.16 -22.22
C PHE A 151 -13.18 -31.58 -22.67
N MET A 152 -14.16 -31.57 -21.77
CA MET A 152 -15.57 -31.86 -22.12
C MET A 152 -16.13 -30.87 -23.14
N LYS A 153 -15.75 -29.59 -23.06
CA LYS A 153 -16.15 -28.58 -24.05
C LYS A 153 -15.56 -28.90 -25.43
N GLN A 154 -14.33 -29.38 -25.50
CA GLN A 154 -13.70 -29.79 -26.76
C GLN A 154 -14.47 -30.96 -27.39
N ILE A 155 -14.75 -32.01 -26.62
CA ILE A 155 -15.55 -33.17 -27.09
C ILE A 155 -16.90 -32.70 -27.62
N PHE A 156 -17.62 -31.86 -26.87
CA PHE A 156 -18.93 -31.35 -27.29
C PHE A 156 -18.87 -30.57 -28.61
N LEU A 157 -17.86 -29.72 -28.80
CA LEU A 157 -17.69 -28.94 -30.03
C LEU A 157 -17.32 -29.80 -31.24
N GLU A 158 -16.61 -30.90 -31.00
CA GLU A 158 -16.24 -31.88 -32.02
C GLU A 158 -17.45 -32.72 -32.45
N GLU A 159 -18.21 -33.27 -31.49
CA GLU A 159 -19.46 -33.98 -31.76
C GLU A 159 -20.49 -33.08 -32.47
N LYS A 160 -20.56 -31.79 -32.09
CA LYS A 160 -21.40 -30.81 -32.77
C LYS A 160 -20.96 -30.58 -34.22
N ARG A 161 -19.66 -30.47 -34.49
CA ARG A 161 -19.13 -30.35 -35.86
C ARG A 161 -19.45 -31.59 -36.69
N GLU A 162 -19.25 -32.77 -36.14
CA GLU A 162 -19.56 -34.04 -36.81
C GLU A 162 -21.06 -34.17 -37.11
N ARG A 163 -21.93 -33.82 -36.16
CA ARG A 163 -23.38 -33.82 -36.36
C ARG A 163 -23.81 -32.84 -37.45
N LEU A 164 -23.22 -31.65 -37.51
CA LEU A 164 -23.50 -30.67 -38.56
C LEU A 164 -22.99 -31.12 -39.94
N ALA A 165 -21.83 -31.79 -40.01
CA ALA A 165 -21.33 -32.39 -41.24
C ALA A 165 -22.26 -33.48 -41.77
N ARG A 166 -22.84 -34.31 -40.88
CA ARG A 166 -23.85 -35.33 -41.25
C ARG A 166 -25.18 -34.74 -41.73
N LEU A 167 -25.49 -33.50 -41.35
CA LEU A 167 -26.75 -32.81 -41.70
C LEU A 167 -26.65 -31.92 -42.95
N GLN A 168 -25.44 -31.73 -43.52
CA GLN A 168 -25.29 -31.07 -44.82
C GLN A 168 -25.89 -31.96 -45.93
N GLY A 169 -27.19 -31.78 -46.18
CA GLY A 169 -27.95 -32.48 -47.22
C GLY A 169 -29.46 -32.65 -46.93
N SER A 170 -29.93 -32.42 -45.71
CA SER A 170 -31.34 -32.59 -45.34
C SER A 170 -32.16 -31.32 -45.60
N LYS A 171 -33.32 -31.45 -46.27
CA LYS A 171 -34.36 -30.41 -46.32
C LYS A 171 -34.86 -30.08 -44.89
N GLY A 172 -35.44 -28.89 -44.73
CA GLY A 172 -35.85 -28.33 -43.43
C GLY A 172 -36.75 -29.25 -42.59
N PRO A 173 -36.74 -29.08 -41.26
CA PRO A 173 -37.39 -30.01 -40.34
C PRO A 173 -38.92 -29.96 -40.47
N ASP A 174 -39.52 -31.15 -40.42
CA ASP A 174 -40.96 -31.39 -40.33
C ASP A 174 -41.58 -30.75 -39.07
N ILE A 175 -42.90 -30.53 -39.03
CA ILE A 175 -43.63 -29.83 -37.96
C ILE A 175 -43.38 -30.48 -36.59
N GLU A 176 -43.45 -31.81 -36.50
CA GLU A 176 -43.11 -32.57 -35.30
C GLU A 176 -41.66 -32.32 -34.87
N THR A 177 -40.75 -32.26 -35.85
CA THR A 177 -39.30 -32.05 -35.62
C THR A 177 -39.01 -30.63 -35.15
N ALA A 178 -39.73 -29.63 -35.66
CA ALA A 178 -39.66 -28.24 -35.22
C ALA A 178 -40.21 -28.09 -33.78
N ALA A 179 -41.35 -28.72 -33.47
CA ALA A 179 -41.91 -28.75 -32.12
C ALA A 179 -40.94 -29.39 -31.12
N MET A 180 -40.32 -30.52 -31.47
CA MET A 180 -39.30 -31.17 -30.66
C MET A 180 -38.06 -30.29 -30.45
N CYS A 181 -37.64 -29.52 -31.47
CA CYS A 181 -36.55 -28.55 -31.33
C CYS A 181 -36.87 -27.44 -30.33
N ILE A 182 -38.07 -26.86 -30.42
CA ILE A 182 -38.52 -25.80 -29.50
C ILE A 182 -38.61 -26.32 -28.07
N GLN A 183 -39.23 -27.49 -27.87
CA GLN A 183 -39.35 -28.12 -26.56
C GLN A 183 -37.98 -28.46 -25.97
N ARG A 184 -37.04 -28.97 -26.79
CA ARG A 184 -35.67 -29.25 -26.36
C ARG A 184 -34.94 -27.98 -25.91
N ILE A 185 -35.05 -26.89 -26.66
CA ILE A 185 -34.44 -25.60 -26.31
C ILE A 185 -35.03 -25.08 -25.00
N TRP A 186 -36.36 -25.14 -24.84
CA TRP A 186 -37.03 -24.67 -23.62
C TRP A 186 -36.62 -25.50 -22.40
N ARG A 187 -36.63 -26.84 -22.51
CA ARG A 187 -36.15 -27.74 -21.44
C ARG A 187 -34.68 -27.46 -21.09
N GLY A 188 -33.85 -27.22 -22.10
CA GLY A 188 -32.44 -26.82 -21.92
C GLY A 188 -32.29 -25.48 -21.21
N HIS A 189 -33.08 -24.47 -21.57
CA HIS A 189 -33.08 -23.16 -20.90
C HIS A 189 -33.53 -23.26 -19.44
N THR A 190 -34.60 -24.02 -19.17
CA THR A 190 -35.07 -24.29 -17.81
C THR A 190 -34.02 -24.99 -16.98
N GLN A 191 -33.33 -25.99 -17.55
CA GLN A 191 -32.23 -26.67 -16.87
C GLN A 191 -31.05 -25.74 -16.63
N TRP A 192 -30.68 -24.91 -17.62
CA TRP A 192 -29.61 -23.91 -17.46
C TRP A 192 -29.90 -22.93 -16.32
N LYS A 193 -31.14 -22.42 -16.23
CA LYS A 193 -31.56 -21.55 -15.11
C LYS A 193 -31.42 -22.26 -13.75
N LYS A 194 -31.81 -23.53 -13.66
CA LYS A 194 -31.63 -24.34 -12.44
C LYS A 194 -30.15 -24.54 -12.11
N THR A 195 -29.34 -24.94 -13.07
CA THR A 195 -27.89 -25.15 -12.88
C THR A 195 -27.17 -23.86 -12.49
N LEU A 196 -27.57 -22.71 -13.05
CA LEU A 196 -26.99 -21.41 -12.68
C LEU A 196 -27.27 -21.10 -11.20
N LYS A 197 -28.52 -21.31 -10.76
CA LYS A 197 -28.92 -21.13 -9.36
C LYS A 197 -28.20 -22.08 -8.41
N ILE A 198 -28.14 -23.38 -8.74
CA ILE A 198 -27.39 -24.38 -7.96
C ILE A 198 -25.91 -24.03 -7.89
N ARG A 199 -25.31 -23.58 -9.00
CA ARG A 199 -23.92 -23.15 -9.04
C ARG A 199 -23.69 -21.93 -8.14
N GLU A 200 -24.59 -20.96 -8.16
CA GLU A 200 -24.50 -19.78 -7.29
C GLU A 200 -24.61 -20.15 -5.81
N GLU A 201 -25.61 -20.97 -5.46
CA GLU A 201 -25.81 -21.52 -4.11
C GLU A 201 -24.59 -22.33 -3.64
N GLU A 202 -24.02 -23.16 -4.51
CA GLU A 202 -22.82 -23.95 -4.23
C GLU A 202 -21.57 -23.08 -4.08
N MET A 203 -21.40 -22.05 -4.91
CA MET A 203 -20.27 -21.11 -4.80
C MET A 203 -20.33 -20.32 -3.48
N VAL A 204 -21.54 -20.02 -3.00
CA VAL A 204 -21.76 -19.43 -1.67
C VAL A 204 -21.49 -20.46 -0.56
N PHE A 205 -22.02 -21.68 -0.69
CA PHE A 205 -21.83 -22.77 0.27
C PHE A 205 -20.35 -23.16 0.45
N LEU A 206 -19.59 -23.22 -0.65
CA LEU A 206 -18.15 -23.49 -0.66
C LEU A 206 -17.30 -22.28 -0.24
N GLY A 207 -17.91 -21.12 0.01
CA GLY A 207 -17.21 -19.89 0.45
C GLY A 207 -16.37 -19.21 -0.64
N MET A 208 -16.60 -19.52 -1.92
CA MET A 208 -15.89 -18.95 -3.06
C MET A 208 -16.44 -17.58 -3.48
N ILE A 209 -17.70 -17.31 -3.16
CA ILE A 209 -18.35 -16.00 -3.32
C ILE A 209 -19.05 -15.66 -2.00
N PRO A 210 -18.86 -14.43 -1.47
CA PRO A 210 -19.51 -14.05 -0.23
C PRO A 210 -21.05 -14.14 -0.37
N PRO A 211 -21.76 -14.74 0.61
CA PRO A 211 -23.21 -14.73 0.65
C PRO A 211 -23.79 -13.31 0.48
N PRO A 212 -25.04 -13.16 -0.01
CA PRO A 212 -25.69 -11.84 -0.19
C PRO A 212 -25.75 -10.96 1.07
N HIS A 213 -25.58 -11.56 2.26
CA HIS A 213 -25.55 -10.88 3.56
C HIS A 213 -24.17 -10.92 4.24
N PHE A 214 -23.14 -11.39 3.53
CA PHE A 214 -21.79 -11.50 4.06
C PHE A 214 -21.17 -10.11 4.17
N GLN A 215 -21.13 -9.64 5.42
CA GLN A 215 -20.39 -8.47 5.91
C GLN A 215 -20.39 -7.28 4.94
N ARG A 216 -21.45 -6.47 5.00
CA ARG A 216 -21.28 -5.04 4.75
C ARG A 216 -20.06 -4.58 5.55
N PRO A 217 -19.11 -3.85 4.94
CA PRO A 217 -18.02 -3.23 5.68
C PRO A 217 -18.60 -2.56 6.92
N SER A 218 -18.00 -2.78 8.09
CA SER A 218 -18.54 -2.26 9.34
C SER A 218 -18.75 -0.74 9.21
N ALA A 219 -19.71 -0.18 9.94
CA ALA A 219 -19.94 1.27 9.91
C ALA A 219 -18.66 2.06 10.25
N SER A 220 -17.78 1.50 11.07
CA SER A 220 -16.45 2.03 11.36
C SER A 220 -15.50 2.01 10.16
N LEU A 221 -15.46 0.90 9.40
CA LEU A 221 -14.61 0.77 8.21
C LEU A 221 -15.07 1.71 7.09
N LEU A 222 -16.38 1.81 6.85
CA LEU A 222 -16.93 2.78 5.88
C LEU A 222 -16.62 4.22 6.28
N ARG A 223 -16.67 4.53 7.58
CA ARG A 223 -16.31 5.87 8.08
C ARG A 223 -14.82 6.15 7.88
N ALA A 224 -13.95 5.19 8.19
CA ALA A 224 -12.51 5.31 7.99
C ALA A 224 -12.17 5.56 6.51
N GLN A 225 -12.74 4.75 5.60
CA GLN A 225 -12.58 4.94 4.15
C GLN A 225 -13.00 6.34 3.69
N LYS A 226 -14.14 6.85 4.16
CA LYS A 226 -14.60 8.21 3.84
C LYS A 226 -13.65 9.30 4.36
N VAL A 227 -13.07 9.10 5.53
CA VAL A 227 -12.08 10.04 6.09
C VAL A 227 -10.80 10.01 5.27
N ASP A 228 -10.33 8.83 4.87
CA ASP A 228 -9.15 8.67 4.03
C ASP A 228 -9.34 9.31 2.65
N THR A 229 -10.47 9.07 1.98
CA THR A 229 -10.76 9.70 0.67
C THR A 229 -10.79 11.21 0.78
N LEU A 230 -11.47 11.75 1.80
CA LEU A 230 -11.54 13.20 2.02
C LEU A 230 -10.16 13.79 2.34
N ARG A 231 -9.31 13.06 3.07
CA ARG A 231 -7.93 13.49 3.36
C ARG A 231 -7.13 13.59 2.06
N CYS A 232 -7.19 12.59 1.19
CA CYS A 232 -6.49 12.61 -0.10
C CYS A 232 -6.93 13.79 -0.97
N GLU A 233 -8.23 14.06 -1.07
CA GLU A 233 -8.77 15.21 -1.81
C GLU A 233 -8.28 16.55 -1.24
N ILE A 234 -8.23 16.68 0.09
CA ILE A 234 -7.74 17.89 0.75
C ILE A 234 -6.22 18.07 0.51
N GLN A 235 -5.44 16.99 0.57
CA GLN A 235 -4.00 17.02 0.29
C GLN A 235 -3.72 17.51 -1.13
N GLU A 236 -4.42 16.96 -2.12
CA GLU A 236 -4.28 17.36 -3.52
C GLU A 236 -4.63 18.83 -3.72
N LYS A 237 -5.75 19.27 -3.12
CA LYS A 237 -6.17 20.68 -3.18
C LYS A 237 -5.12 21.61 -2.57
N TYR A 238 -4.66 21.32 -1.35
CA TYR A 238 -3.67 22.15 -0.67
C TYR A 238 -2.33 22.18 -1.37
N GLU A 239 -1.90 21.07 -1.99
CA GLU A 239 -0.70 21.02 -2.80
C GLU A 239 -0.83 21.94 -4.02
N SER A 240 -1.94 21.84 -4.78
CA SER A 240 -2.22 22.73 -5.92
C SER A 240 -2.21 24.21 -5.49
N ASP A 241 -2.90 24.54 -4.39
CA ASP A 241 -2.99 25.91 -3.89
C ASP A 241 -1.61 26.44 -3.45
N PHE A 242 -0.79 25.58 -2.83
CA PHE A 242 0.57 25.91 -2.44
C PHE A 242 1.48 26.17 -3.66
N GLN A 243 1.44 25.31 -4.69
CA GLN A 243 2.23 25.51 -5.90
C GLN A 243 1.86 26.80 -6.63
N LYS A 244 0.55 27.12 -6.72
CA LYS A 244 0.08 28.40 -7.28
C LYS A 244 0.58 29.59 -6.46
N ALA A 245 0.53 29.49 -5.13
CA ALA A 245 1.02 30.53 -4.25
C ALA A 245 2.53 30.76 -4.41
N LEU A 246 3.34 29.71 -4.58
CA LEU A 246 4.78 29.85 -4.82
C LEU A 246 5.07 30.66 -6.09
N VAL A 247 4.37 30.36 -7.19
CA VAL A 247 4.54 31.10 -8.45
C VAL A 247 4.11 32.56 -8.28
N SER A 248 2.92 32.79 -7.72
CA SER A 248 2.39 34.13 -7.51
C SER A 248 3.28 34.99 -6.60
N ILE A 249 3.77 34.43 -5.49
CA ILE A 249 4.68 35.15 -4.60
C ILE A 249 6.01 35.44 -5.29
N LYS A 250 6.57 34.48 -6.04
CA LYS A 250 7.82 34.67 -6.79
C LYS A 250 7.69 35.76 -7.85
N GLU A 251 6.59 35.77 -8.60
CA GLU A 251 6.30 36.82 -9.58
C GLU A 251 6.19 38.19 -8.91
N ARG A 252 5.45 38.27 -7.79
CA ARG A 252 5.30 39.52 -7.04
C ARG A 252 6.63 40.04 -6.47
N VAL A 253 7.47 39.17 -5.92
CA VAL A 253 8.82 39.54 -5.44
C VAL A 253 9.66 40.07 -6.61
N LYS A 254 9.61 39.40 -7.76
CA LYS A 254 10.32 39.86 -8.96
C LYS A 254 9.82 41.21 -9.47
N GLU A 255 8.52 41.49 -9.40
CA GLU A 255 7.96 42.78 -9.82
C GLU A 255 8.32 43.93 -8.87
N ILE A 256 8.30 43.66 -7.56
CA ILE A 256 8.54 44.69 -6.53
C ILE A 256 10.04 44.93 -6.33
N GLU A 257 10.83 43.88 -6.12
CA GLU A 257 12.26 43.99 -5.79
C GLU A 257 13.15 43.94 -7.02
N GLY A 258 12.68 43.36 -8.13
CA GLY A 258 13.48 43.19 -9.34
C GLY A 258 14.02 44.50 -9.94
N PRO A 259 13.23 45.60 -10.03
CA PRO A 259 13.75 46.89 -10.50
C PRO A 259 14.88 47.44 -9.64
N ASP A 260 14.72 47.40 -8.31
CA ASP A 260 15.70 47.91 -7.34
C ASP A 260 16.98 47.06 -7.33
N ILE A 261 16.86 45.73 -7.36
CA ILE A 261 17.98 44.81 -7.51
C ILE A 261 18.73 45.08 -8.83
N LYS A 262 18.00 45.32 -9.92
CA LYS A 262 18.61 45.63 -11.23
C LYS A 262 19.38 46.94 -11.19
N GLU A 263 18.80 47.99 -10.62
CA GLU A 263 19.44 49.30 -10.50
C GLU A 263 20.70 49.21 -9.62
N THR A 264 20.59 48.58 -8.46
CA THR A 264 21.72 48.33 -7.55
C THR A 264 22.87 47.59 -8.26
N LEU A 265 22.56 46.53 -9.02
CA LEU A 265 23.57 45.80 -9.80
C LEU A 265 24.21 46.67 -10.89
N GLN A 266 23.42 47.51 -11.57
CA GLN A 266 23.95 48.43 -12.58
C GLN A 266 24.89 49.46 -11.97
N ASP A 267 24.56 50.01 -10.80
CA ASP A 267 25.39 50.99 -10.12
C ASP A 267 26.67 50.37 -9.55
N GLN A 268 26.62 49.15 -9.02
CA GLN A 268 27.83 48.40 -8.64
C GLN A 268 28.77 48.20 -9.83
N ILE A 269 28.23 47.82 -11.00
CA ILE A 269 29.02 47.67 -12.23
C ILE A 269 29.65 49.00 -12.64
N ARG A 270 28.87 50.09 -12.64
CA ARG A 270 29.38 51.43 -12.98
C ARG A 270 30.49 51.87 -12.02
N GLN A 271 30.28 51.68 -10.72
CA GLN A 271 31.25 52.02 -9.68
C GLN A 271 32.55 51.22 -9.87
N TRP A 272 32.44 49.92 -10.14
CA TRP A 272 33.59 49.07 -10.42
C TRP A 272 34.41 49.56 -11.63
N PHE A 273 33.74 50.00 -12.71
CA PHE A 273 34.43 50.60 -13.87
C PHE A 273 35.14 51.92 -13.54
N ILE A 274 34.63 52.70 -12.58
CA ILE A 274 35.26 53.94 -12.13
C ILE A 274 36.50 53.62 -11.28
N GLU A 275 36.41 52.66 -10.38
CA GLU A 275 37.51 52.26 -9.47
C GLU A 275 38.67 51.56 -10.19
N CYS A 276 38.40 50.86 -11.30
CA CYS A 276 39.42 50.16 -12.09
C CYS A 276 40.04 51.01 -13.21
N ARG A 277 39.80 52.33 -13.23
CA ARG A 277 40.38 53.27 -14.19
C ARG A 277 41.56 54.03 -13.60
#